data_AF-A0A0F9VF77-F1
#
_entry.id   AF-A0A0F9VF77-F1
#
_cell.length_a   1.000
_cell.length_b   1.000
_cell.length_c   1.000
_cell.angle_alpha   90.00
_cell.angle_beta   90.00
_cell.angle_gamma   90.00
#
_symmetry.space_group_name_H-M   'P 1'
#
loop_
_entity.id
_entity.type
_entity.pdbx_description
1 polymer ?
#
loop_
_entity_poly.entity_id
_entity_poly.type
_entity_poly.pdbx_seq_one_letter_code
_entity_poly.pdbx_strand_id
1 'polypeptide(L)'
;MKTYKIRQFIENPKLLSQFKSREVVPMLCEYCRKDASARKNRVQSKINHGFKNRFCSSSCSIKYQVVSKGLELTKEYYCVKCKKVFKRIFSQSIRSKNCFCSKSCAAKYNNAHKSYGIRRSKLEIWLERRLVELYPDLEILFNYKKIIESELDIYIPSLNLAFEINGIFHYKPIFGQEKLEQIQTNDSKKSSRCTQENISLLIINCSKLTHFKVKEFYKYLGIIEYHINILVDLFGSQDSPRHVAS
;
A
#
# COMPACT_ATOMS: atom_id res chain seq x y z
N MET A 1 -47.22 19.16 -12.50
CA MET A 1 -46.80 19.84 -11.25
C MET A 1 -46.01 21.10 -11.59
N LYS A 2 -46.22 22.21 -10.89
CA LYS A 2 -45.44 23.44 -11.09
C LYS A 2 -44.01 23.25 -10.54
N THR A 3 -42.98 23.42 -11.37
CA THR A 3 -41.58 23.42 -10.95
C THR A 3 -41.06 24.84 -10.75
N TYR A 4 -40.10 25.01 -9.83
CA TYR A 4 -39.57 26.32 -9.46
C TYR A 4 -38.08 26.48 -9.80
N LYS A 5 -37.68 27.69 -10.17
CA LYS A 5 -36.29 28.13 -10.20
C LYS A 5 -35.94 28.86 -8.90
N ILE A 6 -34.66 28.84 -8.54
CA ILE A 6 -34.17 29.58 -7.36
C ILE A 6 -34.50 31.07 -7.46
N ARG A 7 -34.36 31.69 -8.64
CA ARG A 7 -34.67 33.11 -8.84
C ARG A 7 -36.11 33.48 -8.46
N GLN A 8 -37.06 32.59 -8.73
CA GLN A 8 -38.47 32.81 -8.37
C GLN A 8 -38.68 32.87 -6.86
N PHE A 9 -37.90 32.12 -6.07
CA PHE A 9 -37.94 32.22 -4.60
C PHE A 9 -37.20 33.45 -4.07
N ILE A 10 -36.20 33.95 -4.79
CA ILE A 10 -35.51 35.21 -4.44
C ILE A 10 -36.46 36.38 -4.70
N GLU A 11 -37.13 36.40 -5.84
CA GLU A 11 -38.09 37.44 -6.24
C GLU A 11 -39.37 37.40 -5.40
N ASN A 12 -39.83 36.20 -5.02
CA ASN A 12 -41.00 36.03 -4.15
C ASN A 12 -40.73 34.99 -3.06
N PRO A 13 -40.18 35.40 -1.90
CA PRO A 13 -39.88 34.52 -0.78
C PRO A 13 -41.08 33.75 -0.21
N LYS A 14 -42.31 34.28 -0.37
CA LYS A 14 -43.55 33.62 0.08
C LYS A 14 -43.79 32.28 -0.63
N LEU A 15 -43.27 32.11 -1.86
CA LEU A 15 -43.34 30.85 -2.60
C LEU A 15 -42.52 29.72 -1.96
N LEU A 16 -41.50 30.03 -1.16
CA LEU A 16 -40.74 29.01 -0.45
C LEU A 16 -41.30 28.76 0.96
N SER A 17 -41.92 29.76 1.57
CA SER A 17 -42.48 29.66 2.94
C SER A 17 -43.65 28.68 3.03
N GLN A 18 -44.40 28.46 1.94
CA GLN A 18 -45.49 27.48 1.86
C GLN A 18 -45.06 26.02 2.13
N PHE A 19 -43.78 25.69 1.93
CA PHE A 19 -43.27 24.34 2.22
C PHE A 19 -42.79 24.22 3.68
N LYS A 20 -42.85 23.03 4.28
CA LYS A 20 -42.21 22.71 5.56
C LYS A 20 -40.69 22.50 5.39
N SER A 21 -39.91 22.65 6.46
CA SER A 21 -38.43 22.63 6.41
C SER A 21 -37.81 21.43 5.68
N ARG A 22 -38.34 20.21 5.92
CA ARG A 22 -37.85 18.97 5.29
C ARG A 22 -38.64 18.56 4.04
N GLU A 23 -39.66 19.32 3.68
CA GLU A 23 -40.54 19.01 2.54
C GLU A 23 -39.79 19.15 1.21
N VAL A 24 -40.15 18.30 0.26
CA VAL A 24 -39.55 18.27 -1.07
C VAL A 24 -40.22 19.31 -1.96
N VAL A 25 -39.42 20.26 -2.41
CA VAL A 25 -39.77 21.32 -3.35
C VAL A 25 -39.44 20.84 -4.77
N PRO A 26 -40.38 20.86 -5.71
CA PRO A 26 -40.14 20.57 -7.11
C PRO A 26 -39.34 21.71 -7.76
N MET A 27 -38.19 21.39 -8.37
CA MET A 27 -37.23 22.37 -8.88
C MET A 27 -36.96 22.14 -10.37
N LEU A 28 -36.61 23.21 -11.09
CA LEU A 28 -36.11 23.12 -12.46
C LEU A 28 -34.59 23.26 -12.48
N CYS A 29 -33.89 22.38 -13.19
CA CYS A 29 -32.44 22.51 -13.38
C CYS A 29 -32.11 23.68 -14.31
N GLU A 30 -31.22 24.58 -13.88
CA GLU A 30 -30.85 25.77 -14.67
C GLU A 30 -30.07 25.42 -15.95
N TYR A 31 -29.43 24.25 -16.00
CA TYR A 31 -28.68 23.78 -17.16
C TYR A 31 -29.53 22.93 -18.11
N CYS A 32 -29.94 21.74 -17.68
CA CYS A 32 -30.60 20.76 -18.56
C CYS A 32 -32.12 20.93 -18.65
N ARG A 33 -32.70 21.87 -17.89
CA ARG A 33 -34.14 22.15 -17.85
C ARG A 33 -35.03 20.96 -17.47
N LYS A 34 -34.46 19.85 -16.99
CA LYS A 34 -35.22 18.72 -16.45
C LYS A 34 -35.74 19.02 -15.05
N ASP A 35 -36.88 18.43 -14.74
CA ASP A 35 -37.45 18.42 -13.41
C ASP A 35 -36.50 17.75 -12.42
N ALA A 36 -36.36 18.38 -11.28
CA ALA A 36 -35.52 17.98 -10.17
C ALA A 36 -36.29 18.22 -8.87
N SER A 37 -35.69 17.83 -7.74
CA SER A 37 -36.32 18.03 -6.45
C SER A 37 -35.31 18.36 -5.37
N ALA A 38 -35.79 18.95 -4.29
CA ALA A 38 -34.96 19.54 -3.26
C ALA A 38 -35.68 19.66 -1.93
N ARG A 39 -35.05 19.31 -0.82
CA ARG A 39 -35.60 19.70 0.49
C ARG A 39 -35.59 21.23 0.63
N LYS A 40 -36.68 21.83 1.16
CA LYS A 40 -36.80 23.28 1.37
C LYS A 40 -35.60 23.86 2.10
N ASN A 41 -35.16 23.25 3.20
CA ASN A 41 -34.01 23.75 3.97
C ASN A 41 -32.72 23.83 3.14
N ARG A 42 -32.50 22.92 2.17
CA ARG A 42 -31.36 22.97 1.24
C ARG A 42 -31.52 24.09 0.22
N VAL A 43 -32.76 24.35 -0.23
CA VAL A 43 -33.08 25.50 -1.10
C VAL A 43 -32.81 26.81 -0.36
N GLN A 44 -33.35 26.94 0.86
CA GLN A 44 -33.19 28.12 1.70
C GLN A 44 -31.71 28.40 2.00
N SER A 45 -30.94 27.39 2.41
CA SER A 45 -29.50 27.54 2.64
C SER A 45 -28.77 28.06 1.40
N LYS A 46 -29.10 27.55 0.20
CA LYS A 46 -28.51 28.05 -1.06
C LYS A 46 -28.85 29.52 -1.30
N ILE A 47 -30.10 29.92 -1.08
CA ILE A 47 -30.52 31.33 -1.19
C ILE A 47 -29.76 32.19 -0.19
N ASN A 48 -29.66 31.78 1.08
CA ASN A 48 -28.95 32.51 2.13
C ASN A 48 -27.46 32.69 1.83
N HIS A 49 -26.83 31.73 1.14
CA HIS A 49 -25.45 31.83 0.65
C HIS A 49 -25.33 32.53 -0.72
N GLY A 50 -26.38 33.22 -1.18
CA GLY A 50 -26.35 34.03 -2.42
C GLY A 50 -26.37 33.23 -3.72
N PHE A 51 -26.65 31.92 -3.70
CA PHE A 51 -26.73 31.13 -4.93
C PHE A 51 -28.02 31.47 -5.69
N LYS A 52 -27.87 31.85 -6.98
CA LYS A 52 -29.00 32.18 -7.88
C LYS A 52 -29.48 31.01 -8.74
N ASN A 53 -28.72 29.91 -8.77
CA ASN A 53 -28.93 28.79 -9.68
C ASN A 53 -28.99 27.47 -8.92
N ARG A 54 -29.76 26.50 -9.46
CA ARG A 54 -29.79 25.12 -8.97
C ARG A 54 -29.66 24.14 -10.12
N PHE A 55 -29.03 23.00 -9.84
CA PHE A 55 -28.76 21.96 -10.82
C PHE A 55 -29.22 20.62 -10.29
N CYS A 56 -29.66 19.72 -11.17
CA CYS A 56 -30.02 18.35 -10.82
C CYS A 56 -28.80 17.49 -10.45
N SER A 57 -27.59 17.90 -10.83
CA SER A 57 -26.35 17.19 -10.52
C SER A 57 -25.15 18.14 -10.53
N SER A 58 -24.05 17.70 -9.92
CA SER A 58 -22.73 18.35 -10.02
C SER A 58 -22.27 18.45 -11.48
N SER A 59 -22.56 17.46 -12.32
CA SER A 59 -22.29 17.50 -13.77
C SER A 59 -22.99 18.67 -14.45
N CYS A 60 -24.29 18.89 -14.20
CA CYS A 60 -25.03 20.03 -14.75
C CYS A 60 -24.50 21.38 -14.23
N SER A 61 -24.07 21.45 -12.97
CA SER A 61 -23.43 22.66 -12.43
C SER A 61 -22.12 22.99 -13.14
N ILE A 62 -21.28 21.99 -13.40
CA ILE A 62 -20.01 22.17 -14.11
C ILE A 62 -20.27 22.62 -15.55
N LYS A 63 -21.16 21.92 -16.27
CA LYS A 63 -21.50 22.27 -17.65
C LYS A 63 -22.09 23.67 -17.77
N TYR A 64 -22.92 24.10 -16.81
CA TYR A 64 -23.43 25.46 -16.77
C TYR A 64 -22.31 26.50 -16.64
N GLN A 65 -21.31 26.25 -15.80
CA GLN A 65 -20.15 27.15 -15.65
C GLN A 65 -19.33 27.23 -16.94
N VAL A 66 -19.11 26.11 -17.63
CA VAL A 66 -18.39 26.09 -18.92
C VAL A 66 -19.16 26.90 -19.97
N VAL A 67 -20.44 26.60 -20.17
CA VAL A 67 -21.25 27.22 -21.25
C VAL A 67 -21.59 28.68 -20.94
N SER A 68 -22.02 28.98 -19.71
CA SER A 68 -22.57 30.29 -19.38
C SER A 68 -21.50 31.31 -18.95
N LYS A 69 -20.30 30.84 -18.55
CA LYS A 69 -19.22 31.73 -18.09
C LYS A 69 -17.92 31.57 -18.90
N GLY A 70 -17.92 30.75 -19.95
CA GLY A 70 -16.73 30.53 -20.79
C GLY A 70 -15.52 29.98 -20.02
N LEU A 71 -15.73 29.35 -18.86
CA LEU A 71 -14.63 28.90 -18.00
C LEU A 71 -14.00 27.61 -18.54
N GLU A 72 -12.72 27.66 -18.90
CA GLU A 72 -11.92 26.47 -19.14
C GLU A 72 -11.57 25.80 -17.79
N LEU A 73 -12.43 24.89 -17.36
CA LEU A 73 -12.28 24.20 -16.08
C LEU A 73 -11.28 23.04 -16.14
N THR A 74 -10.95 22.55 -17.34
CA THR A 74 -10.09 21.38 -17.54
C THR A 74 -8.78 21.75 -18.19
N LYS A 75 -7.67 21.18 -17.68
CA LYS A 75 -6.35 21.29 -18.27
C LYS A 75 -5.85 19.90 -18.67
N GLU A 76 -4.90 19.85 -19.59
CA GLU A 76 -4.17 18.64 -19.95
C GLU A 76 -3.07 18.33 -18.92
N TYR A 77 -2.98 17.06 -18.56
CA TYR A 77 -2.02 16.53 -17.60
C TYR A 77 -1.39 15.25 -18.14
N TYR A 78 -0.17 14.99 -17.74
CA TYR A 78 0.52 13.73 -18.02
C TYR A 78 0.31 12.74 -16.87
N CYS A 79 -0.05 11.50 -17.21
CA CYS A 79 -0.13 10.44 -16.20
C CYS A 79 1.28 10.03 -15.75
N VAL A 80 1.57 10.11 -14.46
CA VAL A 80 2.88 9.74 -13.92
C VAL A 80 3.24 8.27 -14.24
N LYS A 81 2.25 7.37 -14.27
CA LYS A 81 2.42 5.93 -14.50
C LYS A 81 2.60 5.53 -15.97
N CYS A 82 1.66 5.92 -16.84
CA CYS A 82 1.64 5.46 -18.24
C CYS A 82 2.02 6.55 -19.24
N LYS A 83 2.36 7.75 -18.77
CA LYS A 83 2.76 8.92 -19.56
C LYS A 83 1.72 9.46 -20.55
N LYS A 84 0.53 8.84 -20.61
CA LYS A 84 -0.59 9.31 -21.43
C LYS A 84 -1.08 10.69 -20.98
N VAL A 85 -1.36 11.56 -21.95
CA VAL A 85 -2.04 12.85 -21.75
C VAL A 85 -3.53 12.63 -21.50
N PHE A 86 -4.08 13.33 -20.51
CA PHE A 86 -5.51 13.30 -20.20
C PHE A 86 -6.00 14.65 -19.66
N LYS A 87 -7.29 14.94 -19.86
CA LYS A 87 -7.91 16.17 -19.36
C LYS A 87 -8.50 15.96 -17.96
N ARG A 88 -8.29 16.91 -17.06
CA ARG A 88 -8.87 16.91 -15.71
C ARG A 88 -9.18 18.31 -15.23
N ILE A 89 -10.16 18.42 -14.33
CA ILE A 89 -10.50 19.69 -13.69
C ILE A 89 -9.31 20.22 -12.89
N PHE A 90 -8.92 21.47 -13.13
CA PHE A 90 -7.73 22.11 -12.55
C PHE A 90 -7.69 21.99 -11.01
N SER A 91 -8.80 22.30 -10.34
CA SER A 91 -8.92 22.24 -8.88
C SER A 91 -8.76 20.83 -8.28
N GLN A 92 -8.99 19.77 -9.08
CA GLN A 92 -8.75 18.40 -8.64
C GLN A 92 -7.29 17.99 -8.77
N SER A 93 -6.55 18.59 -9.70
CA SER A 93 -5.15 18.26 -9.94
C SER A 93 -4.20 18.99 -8.98
N ILE A 94 -4.51 20.21 -8.56
CA ILE A 94 -3.69 20.97 -7.58
C ILE A 94 -3.53 20.23 -6.24
N ARG A 95 -4.54 19.44 -5.85
CA ARG A 95 -4.57 18.75 -4.55
C ARG A 95 -3.57 17.60 -4.43
N SER A 96 -2.93 17.18 -5.52
CA SER A 96 -2.07 15.99 -5.53
C SER A 96 -0.82 16.22 -6.37
N LYS A 97 0.36 15.94 -5.80
CA LYS A 97 1.64 15.97 -6.52
C LYS A 97 1.63 15.08 -7.78
N ASN A 98 0.98 13.91 -7.69
CA ASN A 98 0.92 12.94 -8.79
C ASN A 98 -0.45 12.94 -9.46
N CYS A 99 -0.44 13.00 -10.79
CA CYS A 99 -1.64 12.91 -11.62
C CYS A 99 -1.73 11.54 -12.32
N PHE A 100 -2.93 10.94 -12.30
CA PHE A 100 -3.18 9.64 -12.91
C PHE A 100 -4.41 9.68 -13.83
N CYS A 101 -4.29 9.10 -15.02
CA CYS A 101 -5.40 9.05 -15.99
C CYS A 101 -6.54 8.12 -15.54
N SER A 102 -6.29 7.22 -14.57
CA SER A 102 -7.29 6.31 -14.03
C SER A 102 -6.93 5.83 -12.63
N LYS A 103 -7.92 5.30 -11.90
CA LYS A 103 -7.73 4.60 -10.62
C LYS A 103 -6.75 3.43 -10.74
N SER A 104 -6.78 2.71 -11.87
CA SER A 104 -5.86 1.61 -12.15
C SER A 104 -4.41 2.10 -12.24
N CYS A 105 -4.14 3.20 -12.95
CA CYS A 105 -2.79 3.78 -13.01
C CYS A 105 -2.31 4.26 -11.64
N ALA A 106 -3.18 4.89 -10.84
CA ALA A 106 -2.87 5.29 -9.48
C ALA A 106 -2.50 4.07 -8.61
N ALA A 107 -3.32 3.01 -8.63
CA ALA A 107 -3.07 1.80 -7.86
C ALA A 107 -1.75 1.11 -8.27
N LYS A 108 -1.51 0.95 -9.57
CA LYS A 108 -0.26 0.35 -10.09
C LYS A 108 0.97 1.16 -9.68
N TYR A 109 0.91 2.48 -9.77
CA TYR A 109 2.00 3.35 -9.34
C TYR A 109 2.23 3.24 -7.84
N ASN A 110 1.19 3.41 -7.05
CA ASN A 110 1.29 3.39 -5.58
C ASN A 110 1.80 2.05 -5.09
N ASN A 111 1.34 0.93 -5.66
CA ASN A 111 1.82 -0.41 -5.31
C ASN A 111 3.32 -0.61 -5.59
N ALA A 112 3.82 -0.09 -6.72
CA ALA A 112 5.23 -0.17 -7.08
C ALA A 112 6.13 0.75 -6.23
N HIS A 113 5.57 1.82 -5.66
CA HIS A 113 6.29 2.80 -4.83
C HIS A 113 5.86 2.71 -3.36
N LYS A 114 5.33 1.55 -2.93
CA LYS A 114 4.98 1.32 -1.53
C LYS A 114 6.23 1.43 -0.67
N SER A 115 6.16 2.24 0.37
CA SER A 115 7.16 2.30 1.44
C SER A 115 6.77 1.47 2.68
N TYR A 116 5.60 0.83 2.64
CA TYR A 116 5.01 0.03 3.72
C TYR A 116 4.26 -1.18 3.17
N GLY A 117 4.08 -2.21 3.99
CA GLY A 117 3.44 -3.48 3.57
C GLY A 117 4.26 -4.24 2.52
N ILE A 118 5.58 -4.07 2.54
CA ILE A 118 6.54 -4.85 1.76
C ILE A 118 6.71 -6.19 2.48
N ARG A 119 6.85 -7.29 1.73
CA ARG A 119 7.00 -8.64 2.31
C ARG A 119 8.26 -8.78 3.14
N ARG A 120 9.36 -8.21 2.65
CA ARG A 120 10.67 -8.29 3.29
C ARG A 120 10.88 -7.20 4.32
N SER A 121 11.42 -7.58 5.47
CA SER A 121 11.77 -6.63 6.53
C SER A 121 13.00 -5.80 6.17
N LYS A 122 13.15 -4.62 6.79
CA LYS A 122 14.36 -3.82 6.63
C LYS A 122 15.61 -4.54 7.17
N LEU A 123 15.44 -5.44 8.14
CA LEU A 123 16.52 -6.25 8.70
C LEU A 123 17.01 -7.26 7.67
N GLU A 124 16.12 -8.02 7.04
CA GLU A 124 16.49 -8.97 5.96
C GLU A 124 17.25 -8.28 4.83
N ILE A 125 16.75 -7.13 4.33
CA ILE A 125 17.41 -6.40 3.24
C ILE A 125 18.80 -5.92 3.66
N TRP A 126 18.95 -5.51 4.91
CA TRP A 126 20.24 -5.05 5.42
C TRP A 126 21.21 -6.20 5.64
N LEU A 127 20.75 -7.33 6.18
CA LEU A 127 21.55 -8.55 6.38
C LEU A 127 22.01 -9.12 5.04
N GLU A 128 21.14 -9.18 4.04
CA GLU A 128 21.50 -9.64 2.69
C GLU A 128 22.70 -8.88 2.13
N ARG A 129 22.64 -7.55 2.16
CA ARG A 129 23.75 -6.71 1.67
C ARG A 129 25.04 -6.98 2.44
N ARG A 130 24.96 -7.11 3.76
CA ARG A 130 26.14 -7.31 4.62
C ARG A 130 26.76 -8.68 4.47
N LEU A 131 25.94 -9.73 4.35
CA LEU A 131 26.44 -11.09 4.20
C LEU A 131 27.12 -11.30 2.85
N VAL A 132 26.59 -10.72 1.77
CA VAL A 132 27.25 -10.75 0.45
C VAL A 132 28.58 -9.98 0.46
N GLU A 133 28.65 -8.86 1.19
CA GLU A 133 29.90 -8.10 1.37
C GLU A 133 30.95 -8.89 2.19
N LEU A 134 30.53 -9.62 3.22
CA LEU A 134 31.42 -10.35 4.14
C LEU A 134 31.86 -11.72 3.61
N TYR A 135 31.01 -12.40 2.84
CA TYR A 135 31.23 -13.75 2.33
C TYR A 135 31.03 -13.80 0.81
N PRO A 136 31.86 -13.10 0.03
CA PRO A 136 31.67 -12.96 -1.42
C PRO A 136 31.74 -14.30 -2.18
N ASP A 137 32.49 -15.27 -1.65
CA ASP A 137 32.70 -16.59 -2.27
C ASP A 137 31.71 -17.66 -1.77
N LEU A 138 30.87 -17.33 -0.79
CA LEU A 138 29.88 -18.25 -0.24
C LEU A 138 28.55 -18.07 -0.96
N GLU A 139 27.98 -19.16 -1.47
CA GLU A 139 26.62 -19.11 -2.03
C GLU A 139 25.60 -18.90 -0.90
N ILE A 140 24.99 -17.71 -0.85
CA ILE A 140 23.94 -17.37 0.09
C ILE A 140 22.64 -17.07 -0.67
N LEU A 141 21.62 -17.89 -0.43
CA LEU A 141 20.32 -17.81 -1.07
C LEU A 141 19.32 -17.15 -0.11
N PHE A 142 18.78 -15.98 -0.50
CA PHE A 142 17.83 -15.22 0.31
C PHE A 142 16.38 -15.49 -0.13
N ASN A 143 15.46 -15.63 0.84
CA ASN A 143 14.03 -15.91 0.59
C ASN A 143 13.82 -17.15 -0.31
N TYR A 144 14.63 -18.18 -0.11
CA TYR A 144 14.68 -19.35 -0.98
C TYR A 144 13.59 -20.36 -0.65
N LYS A 145 12.91 -20.92 -1.66
CA LYS A 145 11.74 -21.79 -1.46
C LYS A 145 11.89 -23.23 -1.91
N LYS A 146 12.76 -23.47 -2.89
CA LYS A 146 12.68 -24.69 -3.69
C LYS A 146 12.99 -25.95 -2.88
N ILE A 147 13.87 -25.86 -1.89
CA ILE A 147 14.37 -27.03 -1.16
C ILE A 147 13.32 -27.65 -0.22
N ILE A 148 12.46 -26.83 0.41
CA ILE A 148 11.46 -27.32 1.38
C ILE A 148 10.03 -26.86 1.06
N GLU A 149 9.80 -26.35 -0.15
CA GLU A 149 8.53 -25.75 -0.59
C GLU A 149 7.98 -24.69 0.39
N SER A 150 8.88 -24.00 1.08
CA SER A 150 8.61 -22.97 2.08
C SER A 150 9.77 -21.99 2.08
N GLU A 151 9.51 -20.71 2.33
CA GLU A 151 10.52 -19.66 2.27
C GLU A 151 11.51 -19.82 3.43
N LEU A 152 12.81 -19.81 3.13
CA LEU A 152 13.92 -19.65 4.07
C LEU A 152 14.50 -18.25 3.89
N ASP A 153 14.55 -17.46 4.97
CA ASP A 153 15.01 -16.06 4.86
C ASP A 153 16.47 -15.99 4.37
N ILE A 154 17.33 -16.84 4.92
CA ILE A 154 18.74 -17.00 4.54
C ILE A 154 19.04 -18.49 4.50
N TYR A 155 19.58 -18.99 3.39
CA TYR A 155 20.01 -20.38 3.23
C TYR A 155 21.40 -20.44 2.61
N ILE A 156 22.26 -21.28 3.17
CA ILE A 156 23.65 -21.48 2.74
C ILE A 156 23.81 -22.97 2.40
N PRO A 157 23.73 -23.34 1.11
CA PRO A 157 23.68 -24.75 0.70
C PRO A 157 24.91 -25.54 1.12
N SER A 158 26.11 -24.99 0.93
CA SER A 158 27.37 -25.68 1.26
C SER A 158 27.52 -26.04 2.73
N LEU A 159 26.80 -25.36 3.63
CA LEU A 159 26.83 -25.60 5.07
C LEU A 159 25.59 -26.35 5.57
N ASN A 160 24.62 -26.66 4.69
CA ASN A 160 23.28 -27.14 5.06
C ASN A 160 22.66 -26.29 6.20
N LEU A 161 22.85 -24.97 6.14
CA LEU A 161 22.50 -24.04 7.22
C LEU A 161 21.46 -23.04 6.74
N ALA A 162 20.41 -22.82 7.52
CA ALA A 162 19.38 -21.82 7.25
C ALA A 162 19.08 -20.99 8.49
N PHE A 163 18.64 -19.74 8.26
CA PHE A 163 18.17 -18.83 9.30
C PHE A 163 16.78 -18.29 8.99
N GLU A 164 15.98 -18.14 10.04
CA GLU A 164 14.66 -17.49 10.02
C GLU A 164 14.64 -16.26 10.94
N ILE A 165 14.18 -15.13 10.42
CA ILE A 165 14.19 -13.82 11.08
C ILE A 165 12.79 -13.53 11.62
N ASN A 166 12.50 -14.09 12.80
CA ASN A 166 11.15 -14.04 13.37
C ASN A 166 10.88 -12.75 14.14
N GLY A 167 9.94 -11.96 13.61
CA GLY A 167 9.42 -10.76 14.26
C GLY A 167 8.34 -11.03 15.31
N ILE A 168 7.75 -9.95 15.84
CA ILE A 168 6.76 -10.02 16.94
C ILE A 168 5.52 -10.87 16.62
N PHE A 169 5.15 -10.98 15.34
CA PHE A 169 3.97 -11.72 14.87
C PHE A 169 4.06 -13.24 15.08
N HIS A 170 5.26 -13.80 15.23
CA HIS A 170 5.45 -15.23 15.53
C HIS A 170 5.17 -15.57 16.99
N TYR A 171 5.13 -14.55 17.86
CA TYR A 171 5.09 -14.72 19.31
C TYR A 171 3.86 -14.10 19.97
N LYS A 172 3.20 -13.13 19.32
CA LYS A 172 2.04 -12.42 19.89
C LYS A 172 0.86 -12.39 18.92
N PRO A 173 -0.39 -12.49 19.42
CA PRO A 173 -1.60 -12.49 18.60
C PRO A 173 -1.99 -11.07 18.16
N ILE A 174 -1.11 -10.37 17.44
CA ILE A 174 -1.35 -8.98 17.01
C ILE A 174 -2.58 -8.87 16.09
N PHE A 175 -2.87 -9.91 15.33
CA PHE A 175 -4.04 -10.00 14.44
C PHE A 175 -5.03 -11.08 14.87
N GLY A 176 -5.05 -11.42 16.16
CA GLY A 176 -5.89 -12.47 16.72
C GLY A 176 -5.18 -13.81 16.89
N GLN A 177 -5.78 -14.67 17.71
CA GLN A 177 -5.21 -15.93 18.16
C GLN A 177 -5.11 -16.97 17.03
N GLU A 178 -6.15 -17.11 16.21
CA GLU A 178 -6.17 -18.00 15.05
C GLU A 178 -5.00 -17.75 14.11
N LYS A 179 -4.64 -16.47 13.90
CA LYS A 179 -3.54 -16.10 13.02
C LYS A 179 -2.19 -16.50 13.59
N LEU A 180 -2.01 -16.37 14.91
CA LEU A 180 -0.80 -16.79 15.61
C LEU A 180 -0.62 -18.31 15.53
N GLU A 181 -1.69 -19.07 15.78
CA GLU A 181 -1.68 -20.54 15.69
C GLU A 181 -1.35 -21.02 14.29
N GLN A 182 -1.89 -20.35 13.26
CA GLN A 182 -1.54 -20.63 11.87
C GLN A 182 -0.05 -20.40 11.61
N ILE A 183 0.53 -19.30 12.10
CA ILE A 183 1.96 -18.99 11.94
C ILE A 183 2.80 -20.07 12.62
N GLN A 184 2.52 -20.39 13.88
CA GLN A 184 3.26 -21.41 14.63
C GLN A 184 3.16 -22.80 14.00
N THR A 185 1.99 -23.16 13.46
CA THR A 185 1.81 -24.42 12.72
C THR A 185 2.67 -24.46 11.46
N ASN A 186 2.75 -23.34 10.73
CA ASN A 186 3.59 -23.26 9.53
C ASN A 186 5.08 -23.29 9.87
N ASP A 187 5.49 -22.62 10.96
CA ASP A 187 6.87 -22.62 11.45
C ASP A 187 7.28 -24.05 11.86
N SER A 188 6.42 -24.79 12.56
CA SER A 188 6.65 -26.18 12.93
C SER A 188 6.84 -27.07 11.70
N LYS A 189 5.95 -26.94 10.70
CA LYS A 189 6.08 -27.66 9.42
C LYS A 189 7.38 -27.31 8.70
N LYS A 190 7.78 -26.04 8.71
CA LYS A 190 9.04 -25.57 8.11
C LYS A 190 10.24 -26.25 8.79
N SER A 191 10.28 -26.28 10.12
CA SER A 191 11.32 -26.96 10.88
C SER A 191 11.40 -28.45 10.56
N SER A 192 10.26 -29.15 10.53
CA SER A 192 10.23 -30.58 10.18
C SER A 192 10.77 -30.86 8.78
N ARG A 193 10.44 -30.02 7.79
CA ARG A 193 10.97 -30.14 6.42
C ARG A 193 12.46 -29.86 6.35
N CYS A 194 12.97 -28.88 7.09
CA CYS A 194 14.41 -28.64 7.17
C CYS A 194 15.14 -29.87 7.71
N THR A 195 14.63 -30.47 8.79
CA THR A 195 15.21 -31.71 9.34
C THR A 195 15.21 -32.85 8.33
N GLN A 196 14.14 -33.02 7.54
CA GLN A 196 14.05 -34.05 6.49
C GLN A 196 15.11 -33.85 5.39
N GLU A 197 15.40 -32.61 5.03
CA GLU A 197 16.43 -32.24 4.05
C GLU A 197 17.83 -32.10 4.67
N ASN A 198 18.04 -32.52 5.93
CA ASN A 198 19.29 -32.37 6.69
C ASN A 198 19.79 -30.91 6.80
N ILE A 199 18.87 -29.95 6.78
CA ILE A 199 19.16 -28.53 6.93
C ILE A 199 19.03 -28.15 8.41
N SER A 200 20.10 -27.58 8.97
CA SER A 200 20.11 -26.96 10.28
C SER A 200 19.41 -25.60 10.23
N LEU A 201 18.21 -25.50 10.82
CA LEU A 201 17.43 -24.27 10.85
C LEU A 201 17.61 -23.52 12.19
N LEU A 202 18.10 -22.29 12.15
CA LEU A 202 18.27 -21.43 13.32
C LEU A 202 17.28 -20.25 13.30
N ILE A 203 16.58 -20.04 14.42
CA ILE A 203 15.62 -18.94 14.56
C ILE A 203 16.28 -17.73 15.22
N ILE A 204 16.26 -16.61 14.52
CA ILE A 204 16.72 -15.31 15.00
C ILE A 204 15.51 -14.50 15.47
N ASN A 205 15.29 -14.48 16.78
CA ASN A 205 14.21 -13.72 17.38
C ASN A 205 14.50 -12.21 17.35
N CYS A 206 13.84 -11.51 16.43
CA CYS A 206 13.93 -10.07 16.26
C CYS A 206 12.69 -9.31 16.77
N SER A 207 11.83 -9.98 17.55
CA SER A 207 10.54 -9.44 18.05
C SER A 207 10.64 -8.14 18.86
N LYS A 208 11.81 -7.85 19.44
CA LYS A 208 12.07 -6.62 20.21
C LYS A 208 12.43 -5.42 19.32
N LEU A 209 12.66 -5.63 18.02
CA LEU A 209 12.92 -4.54 17.08
C LEU A 209 11.64 -3.78 16.76
N THR A 210 11.60 -2.51 17.17
CA THR A 210 10.47 -1.60 16.86
C THR A 210 10.78 -0.63 15.73
N HIS A 211 12.05 -0.27 15.55
CA HIS A 211 12.50 0.71 14.55
C HIS A 211 13.82 0.28 13.90
N PHE A 212 14.06 0.77 12.68
CA PHE A 212 15.33 0.58 11.99
C PHE A 212 16.44 1.33 12.73
N LYS A 213 17.33 0.59 13.39
CA LYS A 213 18.53 1.11 14.05
C LYS A 213 19.69 0.21 13.67
N VAL A 214 20.59 0.71 12.82
CA VAL A 214 21.71 -0.08 12.27
C VAL A 214 22.55 -0.73 13.38
N LYS A 215 22.78 -0.03 14.50
CA LYS A 215 23.51 -0.58 15.66
C LYS A 215 22.88 -1.86 16.22
N GLU A 216 21.54 -1.92 16.27
CA GLU A 216 20.83 -3.12 16.74
C GLU A 216 20.92 -4.26 15.72
N PHE A 217 21.07 -3.96 14.43
CA PHE A 217 21.14 -4.97 13.38
C PHE A 217 22.45 -5.76 13.43
N TYR A 218 23.55 -5.11 13.81
CA TYR A 218 24.84 -5.78 14.02
C TYR A 218 24.76 -6.90 15.07
N LYS A 219 23.88 -6.80 16.07
CA LYS A 219 23.67 -7.88 17.03
C LYS A 219 23.20 -9.16 16.34
N TYR A 220 22.29 -9.05 15.38
CA TYR A 220 21.75 -10.19 14.64
C TYR A 220 22.73 -10.71 13.60
N LEU A 221 23.47 -9.80 12.95
CA LEU A 221 24.55 -10.17 12.04
C LEU A 221 25.62 -10.99 12.76
N GLY A 222 26.08 -10.55 13.94
CA GLY A 222 27.09 -11.27 14.70
C GLY A 222 26.68 -12.69 15.11
N ILE A 223 25.39 -12.93 15.35
CA ILE A 223 24.87 -14.30 15.59
C ILE A 223 25.01 -15.15 14.31
N ILE A 224 24.64 -14.60 13.16
CA ILE A 224 24.76 -15.30 11.87
C ILE A 224 26.22 -15.58 11.54
N GLU A 225 27.08 -14.56 11.61
CA GLU A 225 28.52 -14.68 11.35
C GLU A 225 29.17 -15.75 12.23
N TYR A 226 28.84 -15.78 13.53
CA TYR A 226 29.35 -16.77 14.46
C TYR A 226 29.06 -18.20 13.99
N HIS A 227 27.81 -18.49 13.60
CA HIS A 227 27.42 -19.83 13.14
C HIS A 227 28.02 -20.19 11.78
N ILE A 228 28.10 -19.22 10.85
CA ILE A 228 28.75 -19.44 9.55
C ILE A 228 30.22 -19.78 9.77
N ASN A 229 30.96 -18.94 10.51
CA ASN A 229 32.40 -19.08 10.69
C ASN A 229 32.74 -20.41 11.37
N ILE A 230 31.99 -20.83 12.39
CA ILE A 230 32.19 -22.14 13.04
C ILE A 230 32.12 -23.28 12.02
N LEU A 231 31.11 -23.30 11.15
CA LEU A 231 30.97 -24.38 10.18
C LEU A 231 32.02 -24.28 9.08
N VAL A 232 32.33 -23.07 8.61
CA VAL A 232 33.39 -22.84 7.62
C VAL A 232 34.74 -23.33 8.16
N ASP A 233 35.08 -23.04 9.42
CA ASP A 233 36.35 -23.49 10.02
C ASP A 233 36.39 -25.03 10.18
N LEU A 234 35.26 -25.64 10.55
CA LEU A 234 35.15 -27.10 10.72
C LEU A 234 35.25 -27.86 9.39
N PHE A 235 34.72 -27.30 8.30
CA PHE A 235 34.68 -27.97 6.99
C PHE A 235 35.77 -27.51 6.02
N GLY A 236 36.36 -26.32 6.22
CA GLY A 236 37.42 -25.75 5.37
C GLY A 236 38.82 -26.34 5.60
N SER A 237 39.01 -27.17 6.61
CA SER A 237 40.29 -27.82 6.94
C SER A 237 40.47 -29.22 6.33
N GLN A 238 39.52 -29.69 5.52
CA GLN A 238 39.54 -31.05 4.93
C GLN A 238 40.13 -31.13 3.50
N ASP A 239 40.47 -30.01 2.87
CA ASP A 239 41.09 -29.99 1.54
C ASP A 239 42.62 -29.78 1.61
N SER A 240 43.35 -30.81 2.06
CA SER A 240 44.75 -30.99 1.64
C SER A 240 44.91 -32.38 1.03
N PRO A 241 45.30 -32.48 -0.26
CA PRO A 241 45.44 -33.78 -0.90
C PRO A 241 46.64 -34.51 -0.30
N ARG A 242 46.39 -35.68 0.31
CA ARG A 242 47.42 -36.67 0.58
C ARG A 242 48.04 -37.05 -0.77
N HIS A 243 49.23 -36.55 -1.06
CA HIS A 243 50.09 -37.13 -2.08
C HIS A 243 50.40 -38.56 -1.67
N VAL A 244 49.70 -39.51 -2.30
CA VAL A 244 50.13 -40.90 -2.37
C VAL A 244 51.30 -40.92 -3.34
N ALA A 245 52.51 -40.92 -2.79
CA ALA A 245 53.70 -41.29 -3.53
C ALA A 245 53.64 -42.78 -3.82
N SER A 246 53.61 -43.11 -5.09
CA SER A 246 53.93 -44.40 -5.69
C SER A 246 54.73 -44.10 -6.95
#